data_AF-A0A9N9J376-F1
#
_entry.id   AF-A0A9N9J376-F1
#
_cell.length_a   1.000
_cell.length_b   1.000
_cell.length_c   1.000
_cell.angle_alpha   90.00
_cell.angle_beta   90.00
_cell.angle_gamma   90.00
#
_symmetry.space_group_name_H-M   'P 1'
#
loop_
_entity.id
_entity.type
_entity.pdbx_description
1 polymer ?
#
loop_
_entity_poly.entity_id
_entity_poly.type
_entity_poly.pdbx_seq_one_letter_code
_entity_poly.pdbx_strand_id
1 'polypeptide(L)' 'IDIVKLRKEIIIVTKLSAFVRQVTKNILIAQENEEDTQVVIKKCDKHTIDLKILEY' A
#
# COMPACT_ATOMS: atom_id res chain seq x y z
N ILE A 1 5.81 -15.45 -23.90
CA ILE A 1 5.74 -14.56 -22.71
C ILE A 1 4.81 -13.42 -23.06
N ASP A 2 3.71 -13.25 -22.33
CA ASP A 2 2.80 -12.13 -22.53
C ASP A 2 3.38 -10.87 -21.86
N ILE A 3 3.93 -9.98 -22.70
CA ILE A 3 4.59 -8.74 -22.26
C ILE A 3 3.59 -7.77 -21.61
N VAL A 4 2.32 -7.80 -22.01
CA VAL A 4 1.27 -6.92 -21.46
C VAL A 4 0.92 -7.35 -20.05
N LYS A 5 0.76 -8.66 -19.83
CA LYS A 5 0.54 -9.22 -18.49
C LYS A 5 1.71 -8.93 -17.55
N LEU A 6 2.95 -9.15 -18.02
CA LEU A 6 4.16 -8.89 -17.24
C LEU A 6 4.29 -7.41 -16.83
N ARG A 7 3.97 -6.47 -17.73
CA ARG A 7 3.97 -5.04 -17.40
C ARG A 7 2.94 -4.68 -16.33
N LYS A 8 1.73 -5.25 -16.40
CA LYS A 8 0.69 -5.04 -15.37
C LYS A 8 1.17 -5.55 -14.01
N GLU A 9 1.75 -6.74 -13.95
CA GLU A 9 2.31 -7.30 -12.71
C GLU A 9 3.42 -6.42 -12.13
N ILE A 10 4.36 -5.93 -12.94
CA ILE A 10 5.41 -5.00 -12.49
C ILE A 10 4.82 -3.71 -11.92
N ILE A 11 3.79 -3.14 -12.57
CA ILE A 11 3.11 -1.92 -12.10
C ILE A 11 2.40 -2.17 -10.76
N ILE A 12 1.73 -3.31 -10.62
CA ILE A 12 1.05 -3.70 -9.37
C ILE A 12 2.07 -3.86 -8.25
N VAL A 13 3.15 -4.61 -8.49
CA VAL A 13 4.23 -4.81 -7.51
C VAL A 13 4.86 -3.49 -7.09
N THR A 14 5.11 -2.59 -8.04
CA THR A 14 5.67 -1.26 -7.76
C THR A 14 4.75 -0.42 -6.88
N LYS A 15 3.46 -0.35 -7.23
CA LYS A 15 2.46 0.41 -6.46
C LYS A 15 2.27 -0.17 -5.06
N LEU A 16 2.20 -1.49 -4.94
CA LEU A 16 2.05 -2.17 -3.65
C LEU A 16 3.28 -1.93 -2.77
N SER A 17 4.48 -2.03 -3.34
CA SER A 17 5.75 -1.77 -2.63
C SER A 17 5.82 -0.33 -2.11
N ALA A 18 5.41 0.64 -2.93
CA ALA A 18 5.34 2.05 -2.52
C ALA A 18 4.33 2.27 -1.38
N PHE A 19 3.16 1.64 -1.47
CA PHE A 19 2.13 1.69 -0.43
C PHE A 19 2.64 1.12 0.89
N VAL A 20 3.16 -0.11 0.89
CA VAL A 20 3.69 -0.76 2.10
C VAL A 20 4.76 0.11 2.75
N ARG A 21 5.71 0.65 1.96
CA ARG A 21 6.76 1.54 2.47
C ARG A 21 6.17 2.80 3.13
N GLN A 22 5.12 3.38 2.57
CA GLN A 22 4.48 4.58 3.12
C GLN A 22 3.72 4.27 4.41
N VAL A 23 2.98 3.16 4.45
CA VAL A 23 2.28 2.70 5.67
C VAL A 23 3.28 2.44 6.79
N THR A 24 4.35 1.68 6.51
CA THR A 24 5.39 1.39 7.49
C THR A 24 6.03 2.67 8.03
N LYS A 25 6.34 3.65 7.16
CA LYS A 25 6.89 4.93 7.59
C LYS A 25 5.94 5.67 8.53
N ASN A 26 4.65 5.72 8.21
CA ASN A 26 3.67 6.42 9.04
C ASN A 26 3.45 5.72 10.39
N ILE A 27 3.50 4.38 10.42
CA ILE A 27 3.42 3.62 11.67
C ILE A 27 4.64 3.92 12.55
N LEU A 28 5.85 3.92 11.99
CA LEU A 28 7.07 4.23 12.74
C LEU A 28 7.02 5.63 13.36
N ILE A 29 6.58 6.63 12.59
CA ILE A 29 6.40 8.01 13.10
C ILE A 29 5.36 8.05 14.22
N ALA A 30 4.23 7.35 14.06
CA ALA A 30 3.21 7.28 15.09
C ALA A 30 3.71 6.59 16.36
N GLN A 31 4.52 5.54 16.23
CA GLN A 31 5.17 4.88 17.36
C GLN A 31 6.15 5.82 18.10
N GLU A 32 6.96 6.57 17.36
CA GLU A 32 7.88 7.57 17.95
C GLU A 32 7.13 8.68 18.68
N ASN A 33 5.95 9.07 18.20
CA ASN A 33 5.11 10.11 18.79
C ASN A 33 4.13 9.58 19.87
N GLU A 34 4.18 8.30 20.23
CA GLU A 34 3.20 7.65 21.12
C GLU A 34 1.73 7.78 20.64
N GLU A 35 1.52 7.94 19.34
CA GLU A 35 0.21 8.00 18.69
C GLU A 35 -0.38 6.60 18.44
N ASP A 36 -1.71 6.51 18.36
CA ASP A 36 -2.39 5.26 18.05
C ASP A 36 -2.15 4.82 16.59
N THR A 37 -1.27 3.84 16.44
CA THR A 37 -0.94 3.20 15.15
C THR A 37 -2.15 2.60 14.43
N GLN A 38 -3.21 2.20 15.13
CA GLN A 38 -4.43 1.65 14.51
C GLN A 38 -5.19 2.71 13.72
N VAL A 39 -5.15 3.98 14.16
CA VAL A 39 -5.77 5.10 13.44
C VAL A 39 -5.03 5.36 12.13
N VAL A 40 -3.70 5.26 12.14
CA VAL A 40 -2.86 5.40 10.93
C VAL A 40 -3.14 4.29 9.93
N ILE A 41 -3.22 3.03 10.40
CA ILE A 41 -3.54 1.88 9.55
C ILE A 41 -4.93 2.05 8.91
N LYS A 42 -5.95 2.43 9.68
CA LYS A 42 -7.31 2.67 9.17
C LYS A 42 -7.37 3.81 8.14
N LYS A 43 -6.58 4.87 8.32
CA LYS A 43 -6.45 5.95 7.31
C LYS A 43 -5.86 5.42 6.01
N CYS A 44 -4.82 4.58 6.08
CA CYS A 44 -4.24 3.96 4.89
C CYS A 44 -5.21 2.99 4.21
N ASP A 45 -5.97 2.21 4.97
CA ASP A 45 -6.97 1.27 4.44
C ASP A 45 -8.10 1.96 3.67
N LYS A 46 -8.61 3.09 4.18
CA LYS A 46 -9.62 3.93 3.50
C LYS A 46 -9.19 4.38 2.09
N HIS A 47 -7.88 4.55 1.87
CA HIS A 47 -7.31 4.95 0.58
C HIS A 47 -6.86 3.75 -0.28
N THR A 48 -6.93 2.53 0.25
CA THR A 48 -6.56 1.29 -0.46
C THR A 48 -7.72 0.72 -1.28
N ILE A 49 -8.97 1.14 -1.02
CA ILE A 49 -10.17 0.71 -1.77
C ILE A 49 -10.09 1.10 -3.27
N ASP A 50 -9.30 2.11 -3.65
CA ASP A 50 -9.06 2.46 -5.06
C ASP A 50 -8.07 1.52 -5.76
N LEU A 51 -7.32 0.70 -5.02
CA LEU A 51 -6.69 -0.51 -5.53
C LEU A 51 -7.73 -1.63 -5.47
N LYS A 52 -8.81 -1.52 -6.26
CA LYS A 52 -9.49 -2.72 -6.74
C LYS A 52 -8.43 -3.54 -7.47
N ILE A 53 -7.83 -4.49 -6.76
CA ILE A 53 -7.14 -5.62 -7.36
C ILE A 53 -8.24 -6.26 -8.20
N LEU A 54 -8.28 -5.93 -9.48
CA LEU A 54 -9.17 -6.56 -10.44
C LEU A 54 -8.82 -8.04 -10.39
N GLU A 55 -9.68 -8.84 -9.79
CA GLU A 55 -9.65 -10.29 -9.91
C GLU A 55 -9.61 -10.60 -11.42
N TYR A 56 -8.52 -11.22 -11.87
CA TYR A 56 -8.37 -11.83 -13.18
C TYR A 56 -8.58 -13.33 -13.05
#